data_AF-D1YHD2-F1
#
_entry.id   AF-D1YHD2-F1
#
_cell.length_a   1.000
_cell.length_b   1.000
_cell.length_c   1.000
_cell.angle_alpha   90.00
_cell.angle_beta   90.00
_cell.angle_gamma   90.00
#
_symmetry.space_group_name_H-M   'P 1'
#
loop_
_entity.id
_entity.type
_entity.pdbx_description
1 polymer ?
#
loop_
_entity_poly.entity_id
_entity_poly.type
_entity_poly.pdbx_seq_one_letter_code
_entity_poly.pdbx_strand_id
1 'polypeptide(L)'
;MKIIEKFADEVIASGAYKELDRVYVINKIKALVGDDDQEYDGKQSSVKQLVQMAVDRKIIPDDNTSREVLNDKLYDLKTPTPSKVNEIFWQKMQKSANTATDWFYKLCVDNNYVKKKLSLKILSFQERALRIMN
;
A
#
# COMPACT_ATOMS: atom_id res chain seq x y z
N MET A 1 -7.10 -18.29 -8.99
CA MET A 1 -7.67 -16.94 -8.75
C MET A 1 -6.78 -15.97 -9.46
N LYS A 2 -7.37 -15.03 -10.19
CA LYS A 2 -6.63 -14.10 -11.01
C LYS A 2 -5.89 -13.03 -10.21
N ILE A 3 -4.76 -12.55 -10.72
CA ILE A 3 -3.86 -11.67 -9.98
C ILE A 3 -4.43 -10.26 -9.81
N ILE A 4 -5.14 -9.74 -10.81
CA ILE A 4 -5.78 -8.43 -10.72
C ILE A 4 -6.91 -8.47 -9.67
N GLU A 5 -7.73 -9.52 -9.70
CA GLU A 5 -8.79 -9.74 -8.71
C GLU A 5 -8.23 -9.91 -7.30
N LYS A 6 -7.20 -10.75 -7.13
CA LYS A 6 -6.48 -10.95 -5.86
C LYS A 6 -6.02 -9.62 -5.28
N PHE A 7 -5.44 -8.76 -6.10
CA PHE A 7 -4.92 -7.47 -5.66
C PHE A 7 -6.05 -6.47 -5.35
N ALA A 8 -7.13 -6.48 -6.12
CA ALA A 8 -8.31 -5.68 -5.82
C ALA A 8 -8.90 -6.06 -4.45
N ASP A 9 -8.98 -7.34 -4.13
CA ASP A 9 -9.47 -7.81 -2.82
C ASP A 9 -8.54 -7.35 -1.68
N GLU A 10 -7.22 -7.34 -1.89
CA GLU A 10 -6.27 -6.77 -0.93
C GLU A 10 -6.42 -5.26 -0.74
N VAL A 11 -6.75 -4.55 -1.83
CA VAL A 11 -7.04 -3.10 -1.79
C VAL A 11 -8.31 -2.85 -0.98
N ILE A 12 -9.38 -3.61 -1.18
CA ILE A 12 -10.59 -3.43 -0.37
C ILE A 12 -10.32 -3.79 1.10
N ALA A 13 -9.62 -4.91 1.36
CA ALA A 13 -9.27 -5.34 2.71
C ALA A 13 -8.38 -4.32 3.47
N SER A 14 -7.65 -3.46 2.76
CA SER A 14 -6.86 -2.38 3.37
C SER A 14 -7.74 -1.28 4.00
N GLY A 15 -9.01 -1.18 3.59
CA GLY A 15 -9.93 -0.12 3.99
C GLY A 15 -9.72 1.21 3.24
N ALA A 16 -8.83 1.25 2.24
CA ALA A 16 -8.65 2.43 1.37
C ALA A 16 -9.87 2.68 0.46
N TYR A 17 -10.60 1.62 0.13
CA TYR A 17 -11.81 1.62 -0.70
C TYR A 17 -12.91 0.79 -0.02
N LYS A 18 -14.17 1.00 -0.41
CA LYS A 18 -15.31 0.19 0.05
C LYS A 18 -15.58 -0.96 -0.92
N GLU A 19 -16.33 -1.97 -0.49
CA GLU A 19 -16.62 -3.12 -1.37
C GLU A 19 -17.36 -2.76 -2.66
N LEU A 20 -18.21 -1.74 -2.63
CA LEU A 20 -18.88 -1.24 -3.83
C LEU A 20 -17.89 -0.68 -4.88
N ASP A 21 -16.67 -0.31 -4.46
CA ASP A 21 -15.63 0.24 -5.32
C ASP A 21 -14.79 -0.86 -6.00
N ARG A 22 -15.03 -2.16 -5.72
CA ARG A 22 -14.18 -3.26 -6.19
C ARG A 22 -13.97 -3.26 -7.70
N VAL A 23 -15.04 -3.07 -8.48
CA VAL A 23 -14.95 -3.01 -9.96
C VAL A 23 -14.14 -1.80 -10.42
N TYR A 24 -14.30 -0.66 -9.75
CA TYR A 24 -13.54 0.55 -10.04
C TYR A 24 -12.03 0.35 -9.75
N VAL A 25 -11.69 -0.34 -8.66
CA VAL A 25 -10.31 -0.70 -8.32
C VAL A 25 -9.72 -1.65 -9.36
N ILE A 26 -10.45 -2.67 -9.79
CA ILE A 26 -10.01 -3.58 -10.86
C ILE A 26 -9.67 -2.78 -12.13
N ASN A 27 -10.52 -1.84 -12.53
CA ASN A 27 -10.28 -1.01 -13.70
C ASN A 27 -9.05 -0.10 -13.54
N LYS A 28 -8.79 0.42 -12.33
CA LYS A 28 -7.54 1.15 -12.05
C LYS A 28 -6.31 0.27 -12.20
N ILE A 29 -6.36 -0.95 -11.65
CA ILE A 29 -5.24 -1.89 -11.74
C ILE A 29 -4.98 -2.21 -13.21
N LYS A 30 -6.02 -2.57 -13.97
CA LYS A 30 -5.95 -2.81 -15.41
C LYS A 30 -5.34 -1.64 -16.19
N ALA A 31 -5.71 -0.40 -15.88
CA ALA A 31 -5.10 0.78 -16.50
C ALA A 31 -3.58 0.89 -16.24
N LEU A 32 -3.07 0.29 -15.16
CA LEU A 32 -1.65 0.29 -14.82
C LEU A 32 -0.87 -0.89 -15.43
N VAL A 33 -1.53 -2.04 -15.67
CA VAL A 33 -0.86 -3.32 -16.00
C VAL A 33 -1.43 -4.06 -17.22
N GLY A 34 -2.42 -3.47 -17.88
CA GLY A 34 -3.16 -4.05 -19.00
C GLY A 34 -4.36 -4.89 -18.56
N ASP A 35 -5.24 -5.18 -19.51
CA ASP A 35 -6.55 -5.81 -19.27
C ASP A 35 -6.53 -7.34 -19.16
N ASP A 36 -5.47 -7.98 -19.68
CA ASP A 36 -5.32 -9.43 -19.61
C ASP A 36 -4.95 -9.85 -18.18
N ASP A 37 -5.43 -11.00 -17.71
CA ASP A 37 -5.31 -11.39 -16.30
C ASP A 37 -4.69 -12.78 -16.16
N GLN A 38 -3.69 -12.87 -15.29
CA GLN A 38 -2.89 -14.07 -15.09
C GLN A 38 -3.23 -14.75 -13.77
N GLU A 39 -2.91 -16.03 -13.62
CA GLU A 39 -3.08 -16.69 -12.32
C GLU A 39 -2.10 -16.12 -11.30
N TYR A 40 -2.56 -15.89 -10.08
CA TYR A 40 -1.69 -15.57 -8.96
C TYR A 40 -0.82 -16.79 -8.61
N ASP A 41 0.51 -16.62 -8.62
CA ASP A 41 1.44 -17.73 -8.41
C ASP A 41 1.62 -18.14 -6.93
N GLY A 42 1.20 -17.29 -5.99
CA GLY A 42 1.34 -17.50 -4.55
C GLY A 42 2.77 -17.48 -4.01
N LYS A 43 3.79 -17.28 -4.85
CA LYS A 43 5.22 -17.30 -4.50
C LYS A 43 5.74 -15.91 -4.15
N GLN A 44 5.24 -14.89 -4.85
CA GLN A 44 5.61 -13.50 -4.64
C GLN A 44 4.40 -12.66 -4.25
N SER A 45 4.62 -11.43 -3.79
CA SER A 45 3.50 -10.53 -3.53
C SER A 45 2.75 -10.21 -4.83
N SER A 46 1.45 -9.99 -4.69
CA SER A 46 0.55 -9.55 -5.77
C SER A 46 1.15 -8.38 -6.58
N VAL A 47 1.67 -7.36 -5.90
CA VAL A 47 2.33 -6.20 -6.53
C VAL A 47 3.56 -6.59 -7.36
N LYS A 48 4.42 -7.50 -6.88
CA LYS A 48 5.61 -7.92 -7.64
C LYS A 48 5.22 -8.62 -8.93
N GLN A 49 4.23 -9.52 -8.86
CA GLN A 49 3.74 -10.22 -10.04
C GLN A 49 3.07 -9.25 -11.03
N LEU A 50 2.28 -8.29 -10.54
CA LEU A 50 1.66 -7.24 -11.38
C LEU A 50 2.71 -6.35 -12.08
N VAL A 51 3.79 -5.98 -11.39
CA VAL A 51 4.90 -5.23 -11.98
C VAL A 51 5.59 -6.05 -13.06
N GLN A 52 5.86 -7.34 -12.81
CA GLN A 52 6.45 -8.22 -13.82
C GLN A 52 5.54 -8.37 -15.04
N MET A 53 4.24 -8.53 -14.82
CA MET A 53 3.24 -8.61 -15.87
C MET A 53 3.23 -7.36 -16.75
N ALA A 54 3.37 -6.16 -16.17
CA ALA A 54 3.47 -4.91 -16.93
C ALA A 54 4.76 -4.80 -17.76
N VAL A 55 5.87 -5.33 -17.26
CA VAL A 55 7.15 -5.43 -17.99
C VAL A 55 7.02 -6.40 -19.17
N ASP A 56 6.50 -7.60 -18.93
CA ASP A 56 6.34 -8.65 -19.96
C ASP A 56 5.45 -8.16 -21.11
N ARG A 57 4.47 -7.31 -20.79
CA ARG A 57 3.55 -6.66 -21.75
C ARG A 57 4.09 -5.38 -22.38
N LYS A 58 5.29 -4.94 -21.99
CA LYS A 58 5.93 -3.70 -22.47
C LYS A 58 5.11 -2.43 -22.19
N ILE A 59 4.30 -2.45 -21.14
CA ILE A 59 3.56 -1.27 -20.64
C ILE A 59 4.52 -0.32 -19.94
N ILE A 60 5.50 -0.89 -19.24
CA ILE A 60 6.64 -0.17 -18.67
C ILE A 60 7.95 -0.78 -19.17
N PRO A 61 9.05 0.00 -19.24
CA PRO A 61 10.38 -0.54 -19.50
C PRO A 61 10.88 -1.46 -18.37
N ASP A 62 11.76 -2.39 -18.72
CA ASP A 62 12.43 -3.31 -17.79
C ASP A 62 13.63 -2.62 -17.09
N ASP A 63 13.37 -1.56 -16.35
CA ASP A 63 14.37 -0.84 -15.57
C ASP A 63 13.90 -0.60 -14.13
N ASN A 64 14.86 -0.39 -13.23
CA ASN A 64 14.59 -0.24 -11.79
C ASN A 64 13.66 0.95 -11.51
N THR A 65 13.82 2.07 -12.22
CA THR A 65 13.05 3.29 -11.99
C THR A 65 11.59 3.08 -12.38
N SER A 66 11.36 2.53 -13.59
CA SER A 66 10.00 2.27 -14.09
C SER A 66 9.27 1.26 -13.23
N ARG A 67 9.96 0.20 -12.79
CA ARG A 67 9.40 -0.78 -11.85
C ARG A 67 9.04 -0.15 -10.51
N GLU A 68 9.91 0.69 -9.95
CA GLU A 68 9.67 1.35 -8.67
C GLU A 68 8.48 2.32 -8.75
N VAL A 69 8.38 3.10 -9.83
CA VAL A 69 7.23 3.99 -10.06
C VAL A 69 5.91 3.22 -10.13
N LEU A 70 5.88 2.08 -10.83
CA LEU A 70 4.67 1.26 -10.90
C LEU A 70 4.36 0.59 -9.55
N ASN A 71 5.40 0.14 -8.83
CA ASN A 71 5.26 -0.40 -7.47
C ASN A 71 4.58 0.60 -6.54
N ASP A 72 5.07 1.84 -6.52
CA ASP A 72 4.54 2.92 -5.69
C ASP A 72 3.08 3.25 -6.09
N LYS A 73 2.75 3.29 -7.39
CA LYS A 73 1.36 3.48 -7.88
C LYS A 73 0.40 2.38 -7.45
N LEU A 74 0.87 1.12 -7.42
CA LEU A 74 0.04 0.00 -6.96
C LEU A 74 -0.18 0.06 -5.45
N TYR A 75 0.86 0.33 -4.65
CA TYR A 75 0.73 0.48 -3.21
C TYR A 75 -0.08 1.72 -2.80
N ASP A 76 -0.11 2.77 -3.61
CA ASP A 76 -0.98 3.93 -3.40
C ASP A 76 -2.46 3.51 -3.31
N LEU A 77 -2.89 2.51 -4.09
CA LEU A 77 -4.26 1.99 -4.01
C LEU A 77 -4.57 1.35 -2.64
N LYS A 78 -3.58 0.82 -1.93
CA LYS A 78 -3.74 0.24 -0.58
C LYS A 78 -3.50 1.26 0.53
N THR A 79 -3.07 2.47 0.19
CA THR A 79 -2.63 3.46 1.15
C THR A 79 -3.73 4.48 1.42
N PRO A 80 -4.25 4.57 2.65
CA PRO A 80 -5.17 5.65 3.00
C PRO A 80 -4.49 7.00 2.79
N THR A 81 -5.27 8.02 2.42
CA THR A 81 -4.72 9.37 2.26
C THR A 81 -4.08 9.87 3.55
N PRO A 82 -3.08 10.78 3.48
CA PRO A 82 -2.42 11.31 4.69
C PRO A 82 -3.40 11.89 5.72
N SER A 83 -4.49 12.53 5.25
CA SER A 83 -5.55 13.04 6.12
C SER A 83 -6.24 11.92 6.91
N LYS A 84 -6.57 10.80 6.26
CA LYS A 84 -7.20 9.65 6.91
C LYS A 84 -6.25 8.92 7.84
N VAL A 85 -4.97 8.81 7.47
CA VAL A 85 -3.93 8.25 8.34
C VAL A 85 -3.82 9.06 9.64
N ASN A 86 -3.78 10.40 9.54
CA ASN A 86 -3.74 11.27 10.72
C ASN A 86 -5.00 11.11 11.59
N GLU A 87 -6.18 11.05 10.99
CA GLU A 87 -7.43 10.83 11.72
C GLU A 87 -7.39 9.52 12.52
N ILE A 88 -7.02 8.41 11.89
CA ILE A 88 -6.94 7.08 12.54
C ILE A 88 -5.86 7.08 13.61
N PHE A 89 -4.71 7.70 13.36
CA PHE A 89 -3.63 7.82 14.32
C PHE A 89 -4.11 8.51 15.60
N TRP A 90 -4.76 9.68 15.48
CA TRP A 90 -5.26 10.42 16.64
C TRP A 90 -6.39 9.68 17.36
N GLN A 91 -7.27 8.97 16.65
CA GLN A 91 -8.27 8.10 17.28
C GLN A 91 -7.62 6.97 18.09
N LYS A 92 -6.54 6.36 17.58
CA LYS A 92 -5.78 5.32 18.29
C LYS A 92 -5.00 5.89 19.47
N MET A 93 -4.48 7.11 19.35
CA MET A 93 -3.78 7.83 20.43
C MET A 93 -4.68 8.05 21.65
N GLN A 94 -6.00 8.25 21.47
CA GLN A 94 -6.95 8.33 22.58
C GLN A 94 -6.98 7.07 23.45
N LYS A 95 -6.57 5.92 22.91
CA LYS A 95 -6.45 4.66 23.67
C LYS A 95 -5.09 4.55 24.35
N SER A 96 -4.01 4.67 23.58
CA SER A 96 -2.64 4.76 24.08
C SER A 96 -1.67 5.13 22.97
N ALA A 97 -0.49 5.64 23.34
CA ALA A 97 0.59 5.89 22.39
C ALA A 97 1.04 4.62 21.67
N ASN A 98 1.24 3.51 22.39
CA ASN A 98 1.65 2.23 21.80
C ASN A 98 0.66 1.74 20.74
N THR A 99 -0.65 1.83 21.03
CA THR A 99 -1.70 1.43 20.06
C THR A 99 -1.61 2.22 18.75
N ALA A 100 -1.30 3.51 18.81
CA ALA A 100 -1.16 4.33 17.61
C ALA A 100 0.13 4.05 16.84
N THR A 101 1.25 3.91 17.55
CA THR A 101 2.57 3.69 16.93
C THR A 101 2.71 2.30 16.34
N ASP A 102 2.19 1.27 17.00
CA ASP A 102 2.20 -0.11 16.49
C ASP A 102 1.34 -0.22 15.22
N TRP A 103 0.17 0.42 15.23
CA TRP A 103 -0.70 0.50 14.06
C TRP A 103 -0.01 1.24 12.91
N PHE A 104 0.61 2.40 13.17
CA PHE A 104 1.28 3.19 12.13
C PHE A 104 2.49 2.44 11.55
N TYR A 105 3.29 1.79 12.40
CA TYR A 105 4.39 0.95 11.96
C TYR A 105 3.91 -0.19 11.06
N LYS A 106 2.86 -0.90 11.47
CA LYS A 106 2.25 -1.97 10.66
C LYS A 106 1.77 -1.43 9.31
N LEU A 107 1.10 -0.28 9.27
CA LEU A 107 0.67 0.37 8.03
C LEU A 107 1.85 0.65 7.09
N CYS A 108 2.96 1.19 7.63
CA CYS A 108 4.15 1.46 6.82
C CYS A 108 4.78 0.18 6.26
N VAL A 109 4.79 -0.92 7.03
CA VAL A 109 5.30 -2.22 6.56
C VAL A 109 4.42 -2.79 5.46
N ASP A 110 3.10 -2.81 5.68
CA ASP A 110 2.12 -3.42 4.77
C ASP A 110 2.05 -2.69 3.42
N ASN A 111 2.28 -1.37 3.40
CA ASN A 111 2.26 -0.55 2.19
C ASN A 111 3.65 -0.34 1.56
N ASN A 112 4.65 -1.12 1.97
CA ASN A 112 6.02 -1.04 1.44
C ASN A 112 6.66 0.36 1.59
N TYR A 113 6.18 1.16 2.54
CA TYR A 113 6.68 2.50 2.87
C TYR A 113 7.89 2.45 3.80
N VAL A 114 8.18 1.34 4.49
CA VAL A 114 9.46 1.15 5.18
C VAL A 114 10.58 0.90 4.16
N LYS A 115 10.89 1.92 3.37
CA LYS A 115 12.22 2.10 2.77
C LYS A 115 13.07 2.79 3.85
N LYS A 116 14.37 2.47 3.96
CA LYS A 116 15.34 2.85 5.04
C LYS A 116 15.27 4.31 5.56
N LYS A 117 14.62 5.22 4.85
CA LYS A 117 14.41 6.65 5.15
C LYS A 117 13.17 6.94 6.01
N LEU A 118 12.12 6.09 6.00
CA LEU A 118 10.90 6.31 6.77
C LEU A 118 10.99 5.85 8.24
N SER A 119 11.87 4.91 8.55
CA SER A 119 12.16 4.47 9.93
C SER A 119 12.57 5.65 10.83
N LEU A 120 13.40 6.56 10.32
CA LEU A 120 13.81 7.80 10.99
C LEU A 120 12.62 8.73 11.30
N LYS A 121 11.62 8.79 10.41
CA LYS A 121 10.46 9.67 10.57
C LYS A 121 9.48 9.08 11.60
N ILE A 122 9.29 7.76 11.59
CA ILE A 122 8.50 7.03 12.60
C ILE A 122 9.11 7.23 14.00
N LEU A 123 10.44 7.07 14.14
CA LEU A 123 11.17 7.37 15.37
C LEU A 123 10.92 8.82 15.85
N SER A 124 11.02 9.80 14.94
CA SER A 124 10.77 11.20 15.29
C SER A 124 9.32 11.49 15.73
N PHE A 125 8.34 10.76 15.20
CA PHE A 125 6.94 10.87 15.61
C PHE A 125 6.73 10.26 17.01
N GLN A 126 7.36 9.13 17.32
CA GLN A 126 7.35 8.53 18.66
C GLN A 126 7.94 9.50 19.70
N GLU A 127 9.09 10.11 19.40
CA GLU A 127 9.74 11.08 20.29
C GLU A 127 8.90 12.34 20.52
N ARG A 128 8.24 12.86 19.48
CA ARG A 128 7.36 14.04 19.60
C ARG A 128 6.07 13.74 20.36
N ALA A 129 5.48 12.58 20.16
CA ALA A 129 4.29 12.16 20.90
C ALA A 129 4.60 12.01 22.41
N LEU A 130 5.75 11.43 22.76
CA LEU A 130 6.21 11.31 24.15
C LEU A 130 6.47 12.66 24.84
N ARG A 131 6.96 13.67 24.10
CA ARG A 131 7.22 15.03 24.63
C ARG A 131 5.98 15.88 24.89
N ILE A 132 4.83 15.53 24.31
CA ILE A 132 3.56 16.27 24.51
C ILE A 132 2.78 15.70 25.71
N MET A 133 3.15 14.50 26.17
CA MET A 133 2.47 13.78 27.27
C MET A 133 3.19 13.89 28.62
N ASN A 134 4.30 14.62 28.70
CA ASN A 134 5.03 15.00 29.93
C ASN A 134 5.17 16.53 29.97
#